data_AF-A0AAE0I608-F1
#
_entry.id   AF-A0AAE0I608-F1
#
_cell.length_a   1.000
_cell.length_b   1.000
_cell.length_c   1.000
_cell.angle_alpha   90.00
_cell.angle_beta   90.00
_cell.angle_gamma   90.00
#
_symmetry.space_group_name_H-M   'P 1'
#
loop_
_entity.id
_entity.type
_entity.pdbx_description
1 polymer ?
#
loop_
_entity_poly.entity_id
_entity_poly.type
_entity_poly.pdbx_seq_one_letter_code
_entity_poly.pdbx_strand_id
1 'polypeptide(L)'
;MPVIKPLSGNPEGPSQYKQPSRKGKKAWRKNVDVTDVEKGLEELNDQIIKGGVIAEKKSSDLFTLDVVGDAALQKRLPKHIKKGLKADEIIAQRSAIPAVSLRKRPGDKTTDGVLPVKRQRTEYVTQKELRRLKKVADGEHESIVTVVDADHDIWDAPDQEKEIQEKLPFLPKKDKLKPPKTLRQQPISLAANGKSVPAVIKPTGGYSYNPEFADYQDRLIEASKHVVDAERKRLEELEADHIKAEAAARSRAEAEAAEARADLSEWEEDSAWEGIESGGEELSGKKKRPERKTQAQRNKIKRRKEAERKAKHEAALKKKYGQVERIDQLAEEVYEKENALQVQKIEMSDDSDDEGNDEELRRRQLGKFKLPEKDLELVLPDELEESLRRLKPEGNLLRDRFRNMLVRGKMESRRKIPFRKQAKTKVTEKWTYKDFVLG
;
A
#
# COMPACT_ATOMS: atom_id res chain seq x y z
N MET A 1 37.71 -45.94 7.99
CA MET A 1 39.15 -45.73 8.25
C MET A 1 39.48 -44.30 7.90
N PRO A 2 40.04 -43.49 8.82
CA PRO A 2 40.44 -42.13 8.49
C PRO A 2 41.62 -42.18 7.50
N VAL A 3 41.45 -41.53 6.36
CA VAL A 3 42.50 -41.39 5.35
C VAL A 3 43.52 -40.41 5.91
N ILE A 4 44.71 -40.91 6.24
CA ILE A 4 45.86 -40.12 6.65
C ILE A 4 46.26 -39.28 5.44
N LYS A 5 46.04 -37.95 5.49
CA LYS A 5 46.64 -37.04 4.52
C LYS A 5 48.16 -37.06 4.72
N PRO A 6 48.98 -37.06 3.66
CA PRO A 6 50.42 -36.93 3.82
C PRO A 6 50.73 -35.59 4.49
N LEU A 7 51.73 -35.60 5.36
CA LEU A 7 52.24 -34.41 6.03
C LEU A 7 52.68 -33.41 4.94
N SER A 8 51.96 -32.30 4.79
CA SER A 8 52.35 -31.21 3.90
C SER A 8 53.55 -30.50 4.51
N GLY A 9 54.76 -31.04 4.28
CA GLY A 9 55.98 -30.26 4.38
C GLY A 9 55.89 -29.11 3.38
N ASN A 10 56.33 -27.93 3.80
CA ASN A 10 56.43 -26.76 2.92
C ASN A 10 57.29 -27.18 1.70
N PRO A 11 56.77 -27.17 0.46
CA PRO A 11 57.55 -27.61 -0.71
C PRO A 11 58.69 -26.63 -1.02
N GLU A 12 58.57 -25.39 -0.57
CA GLU A 12 59.66 -24.42 -0.64
C GLU A 12 60.56 -24.56 0.60
N GLY A 13 61.65 -25.30 0.44
CA GLY A 13 62.78 -25.25 1.37
C GLY A 13 63.39 -23.85 1.43
N PRO A 14 64.23 -23.53 2.44
CA PRO A 14 64.81 -22.20 2.60
C PRO A 14 65.76 -21.87 1.42
N SER A 15 65.29 -21.07 0.46
CA SER A 15 66.11 -20.59 -0.66
C SER A 15 66.78 -19.26 -0.29
N GLN A 16 68.09 -19.15 -0.50
CA GLN A 16 68.85 -17.95 -0.13
C GLN A 16 69.41 -17.26 -1.38
N TYR A 17 68.52 -16.71 -2.22
CA TYR A 17 68.89 -15.92 -3.40
C TYR A 17 68.86 -14.41 -3.09
N LYS A 18 69.89 -13.89 -2.42
CA LYS A 18 69.97 -12.44 -2.10
C LYS A 18 71.17 -11.72 -2.70
N GLN A 19 71.99 -12.36 -3.55
CA GLN A 19 73.20 -11.75 -4.09
C GLN A 19 73.35 -11.99 -5.60
N PRO A 20 73.46 -10.95 -6.44
CA PRO A 20 73.68 -11.07 -7.88
C PRO A 20 75.13 -11.45 -8.25
N SER A 21 76.06 -11.47 -7.28
CA SER A 21 77.46 -11.84 -7.54
C SER A 21 77.59 -13.33 -7.87
N ARG A 22 78.16 -13.61 -9.04
CA ARG A 22 78.44 -14.95 -9.57
C ARG A 22 79.95 -15.22 -9.67
N LYS A 23 80.77 -14.54 -8.87
CA LYS A 23 82.24 -14.68 -8.95
C LYS A 23 82.70 -15.91 -8.16
N GLY A 24 83.13 -16.94 -8.89
CA GLY A 24 83.75 -18.15 -8.36
C GLY A 24 82.81 -19.36 -8.23
N LYS A 25 83.40 -20.57 -8.19
CA LYS A 25 82.66 -21.86 -8.19
C LYS A 25 81.65 -21.98 -7.05
N LYS A 26 81.96 -21.43 -5.87
CA LYS A 26 81.08 -21.48 -4.68
C LYS A 26 79.85 -20.58 -4.83
N ALA A 27 79.98 -19.43 -5.50
CA ALA A 27 78.85 -18.53 -5.77
C ALA A 27 77.93 -19.11 -6.85
N TRP A 28 78.49 -19.76 -7.87
CA TRP A 28 77.71 -20.39 -8.94
C TRP A 28 76.80 -21.53 -8.44
N ARG A 29 77.27 -22.31 -7.45
CA ARG A 29 76.45 -23.37 -6.82
C ARG A 29 75.32 -22.85 -5.92
N LYS A 30 75.37 -21.59 -5.48
CA LYS A 30 74.44 -21.03 -4.48
C LYS A 30 73.45 -20.02 -5.04
N ASN A 31 73.86 -19.28 -6.08
CA ASN A 31 73.13 -18.11 -6.57
C ASN A 31 72.60 -18.27 -8.00
N VAL A 32 72.67 -19.48 -8.57
CA VAL A 32 72.02 -19.78 -9.86
C VAL A 32 70.61 -20.24 -9.55
N ASP A 33 69.66 -19.45 -10.02
CA ASP A 33 68.24 -19.77 -9.93
C ASP A 33 67.86 -20.73 -11.06
N VAL A 34 67.36 -21.90 -10.70
CA VAL A 34 66.87 -22.94 -11.62
C VAL A 34 65.37 -23.18 -11.39
N THR A 35 64.71 -22.40 -10.52
CA THR A 35 63.32 -22.67 -10.14
C THR A 35 62.36 -22.61 -11.32
N ASP A 36 62.65 -21.76 -12.31
CA ASP A 36 61.83 -21.64 -13.51
C ASP A 36 61.90 -22.90 -14.38
N VAL A 37 63.09 -23.52 -14.45
CA VAL A 37 63.28 -24.77 -15.20
C VAL A 37 62.66 -25.95 -14.44
N GLU A 38 62.81 -25.99 -13.12
CA GLU A 38 62.22 -27.02 -12.27
C GLU A 38 60.68 -26.97 -12.32
N LYS A 39 60.09 -25.78 -12.16
CA LYS A 39 58.64 -25.55 -12.30
C LYS A 39 58.15 -25.96 -13.69
N GLY A 40 58.87 -25.60 -14.75
CA GLY A 40 58.52 -26.02 -16.11
C GLY A 40 58.52 -27.54 -16.30
N LEU A 41 59.48 -28.26 -15.68
CA LEU A 41 59.53 -29.73 -15.71
C LEU A 41 58.43 -30.38 -14.87
N GLU A 42 58.12 -29.81 -13.70
CA GLU A 42 57.00 -30.26 -12.86
C GLU A 42 55.65 -30.08 -13.57
N GLU A 43 55.43 -28.92 -14.19
CA GLU A 43 54.23 -28.64 -14.99
C GLU A 43 54.11 -29.61 -16.18
N LEU A 44 55.21 -29.92 -16.86
CA LEU A 44 55.26 -30.89 -17.95
C LEU A 44 54.90 -32.30 -17.45
N ASN A 45 55.48 -32.73 -16.32
CA ASN A 45 55.15 -34.02 -15.70
C ASN A 45 53.67 -34.10 -15.27
N ASP A 46 53.14 -33.04 -14.67
CA ASP A 46 51.73 -32.94 -14.30
C ASP A 46 50.80 -33.04 -15.50
N GLN A 47 51.18 -32.41 -16.62
CA GLN A 47 50.44 -32.52 -17.88
C GLN A 47 50.52 -33.94 -18.44
N ILE A 48 51.67 -34.61 -18.37
CA ILE A 48 51.81 -36.03 -18.75
C ILE A 48 50.88 -36.91 -17.91
N ILE A 49 50.87 -36.75 -16.57
CA ILE A 49 50.02 -37.52 -15.65
C ILE A 49 48.52 -37.32 -15.96
N LYS A 50 48.12 -36.10 -16.29
CA LYS A 50 46.73 -35.75 -16.63
C LYS A 50 46.31 -36.17 -18.04
N GLY A 51 47.20 -36.82 -18.80
CA GLY A 51 46.90 -37.42 -20.10
C GLY A 51 47.61 -36.78 -21.29
N GLY A 52 48.70 -36.05 -21.09
CA GLY A 52 49.57 -35.51 -22.13
C GLY A 52 49.53 -33.98 -22.28
N VAL A 53 50.59 -33.41 -22.87
CA VAL A 53 50.77 -31.96 -23.08
C VAL A 53 49.68 -31.42 -24.01
N ILE A 54 48.94 -30.42 -23.53
CA ILE A 54 47.79 -29.86 -24.26
C ILE A 54 48.24 -29.17 -25.56
N ALA A 55 49.41 -28.52 -25.56
CA ALA A 55 49.96 -27.82 -26.71
C ALA A 55 50.31 -28.74 -27.90
N GLU A 56 50.60 -30.02 -27.65
CA GLU A 56 50.95 -30.99 -28.70
C GLU A 56 49.71 -31.68 -29.30
N LYS A 57 48.56 -31.61 -28.62
CA LYS A 57 47.33 -32.26 -29.07
C LYS A 57 46.65 -31.44 -30.15
N LYS A 58 46.11 -32.13 -31.15
CA LYS A 58 45.29 -31.49 -32.20
C LYS A 58 43.97 -31.02 -31.58
N SER A 59 43.43 -29.93 -32.11
CA SER A 59 42.15 -29.37 -31.68
C SER A 59 40.99 -30.37 -31.78
N SER A 60 41.04 -31.30 -32.76
CA SER A 60 40.07 -32.39 -32.94
C SER A 60 39.95 -33.33 -31.74
N ASP A 61 41.05 -33.52 -31.00
CA ASP A 61 41.12 -34.47 -29.90
C ASP A 61 40.72 -33.82 -28.57
N LEU A 62 40.83 -32.49 -28.49
CA LEU A 62 40.47 -31.69 -27.32
C LEU A 62 38.99 -31.32 -27.30
N PHE A 63 38.41 -31.07 -28.49
CA PHE A 63 37.06 -30.56 -28.62
C PHE A 63 36.21 -31.50 -29.47
N THR A 64 35.15 -32.01 -28.86
CA THR A 64 34.08 -32.71 -29.58
C THR A 64 32.79 -31.92 -29.40
N LEU A 65 32.09 -31.66 -30.51
CA LEU A 65 30.77 -31.04 -30.47
C LEU A 65 29.73 -32.14 -30.29
N ASP A 66 29.41 -32.43 -29.03
CA ASP A 66 28.35 -33.36 -28.70
C ASP A 66 26.99 -32.64 -28.76
N VAL A 67 26.28 -32.83 -29.87
CA VAL A 67 24.94 -32.26 -30.11
C VAL A 67 23.86 -33.19 -29.58
N VAL A 68 24.17 -34.46 -29.32
CA VAL A 68 23.18 -35.49 -28.97
C VAL A 68 23.59 -36.16 -27.67
N GLY A 69 22.98 -35.72 -26.57
CA GLY A 69 23.25 -36.25 -25.24
C GLY A 69 23.12 -37.79 -25.17
N ASP A 70 24.08 -38.40 -24.49
CA ASP A 70 24.28 -39.84 -24.49
C ASP A 70 23.19 -40.58 -23.65
N ALA A 71 22.19 -41.16 -24.31
CA ALA A 71 21.04 -41.80 -23.66
C ALA A 71 21.42 -43.00 -22.75
N ALA A 72 22.60 -43.56 -22.95
CA ALA A 72 23.15 -44.63 -22.11
C ALA A 72 23.55 -44.16 -20.70
N LEU A 73 23.80 -42.87 -20.50
CA LEU A 73 24.18 -42.31 -19.19
C LEU A 73 23.09 -42.51 -18.14
N GLN A 74 21.81 -42.38 -18.53
CA GLN A 74 20.68 -42.63 -17.64
C GLN A 74 20.68 -44.06 -17.06
N LYS A 75 21.15 -45.03 -17.85
CA LYS A 75 21.26 -46.44 -17.43
C LYS A 75 22.52 -46.68 -16.59
N ARG A 76 23.64 -46.04 -16.94
CA ARG A 76 24.95 -46.25 -16.26
C ARG A 76 25.04 -45.53 -14.92
N LEU A 77 24.46 -44.34 -14.79
CA LEU A 77 24.59 -43.46 -13.62
C LEU A 77 23.24 -43.02 -13.04
N PRO A 78 22.31 -43.95 -12.73
CA PRO A 78 20.96 -43.59 -12.29
C PRO A 78 20.95 -42.83 -10.96
N LYS A 79 21.95 -43.04 -10.08
CA LYS A 79 22.05 -42.36 -8.78
C LYS A 79 22.55 -40.92 -8.91
N HIS A 80 23.44 -40.65 -9.86
CA HIS A 80 24.03 -39.31 -10.03
C HIS A 80 23.09 -38.40 -10.81
N ILE A 81 22.43 -38.92 -11.85
CA ILE A 81 21.45 -38.16 -12.64
C ILE A 81 20.23 -37.81 -11.79
N LYS A 82 19.71 -38.74 -10.97
CA LYS A 82 18.60 -38.46 -10.04
C LYS A 82 18.94 -37.45 -8.93
N LYS A 83 20.22 -37.31 -8.59
CA LYS A 83 20.66 -36.35 -7.58
C LYS A 83 20.84 -34.94 -8.16
N GLY A 84 20.97 -34.83 -9.50
CA GLY A 84 21.29 -33.58 -10.18
C GLY A 84 22.73 -33.14 -9.98
N LEU A 85 23.13 -32.06 -10.66
CA LEU A 85 24.43 -31.43 -10.43
C LEU A 85 24.44 -30.74 -9.06
N LYS A 86 25.59 -30.76 -8.39
CA LYS A 86 25.77 -30.08 -7.10
C LYS A 86 25.57 -28.56 -7.22
N ALA A 87 25.86 -27.98 -8.39
CA ALA A 87 25.58 -26.58 -8.68
C ALA A 87 24.06 -26.30 -8.66
N ASP A 88 23.26 -27.14 -9.30
CA ASP A 88 21.80 -27.03 -9.30
C ASP A 88 21.21 -27.27 -7.90
N GLU A 89 21.79 -28.20 -7.14
CA GLU A 89 21.44 -28.43 -5.72
C GLU A 89 21.68 -27.17 -4.87
N ILE A 90 22.79 -26.45 -5.12
CA ILE A 90 23.11 -25.17 -4.45
C ILE A 90 22.17 -24.05 -4.89
N ILE A 91 21.86 -23.93 -6.19
CA ILE A 91 20.94 -22.91 -6.72
C ILE A 91 19.51 -23.16 -6.24
N ALA A 92 19.09 -24.42 -6.11
CA ALA A 92 17.79 -24.81 -5.57
C ALA A 92 17.65 -24.51 -4.07
N GLN A 93 18.76 -24.49 -3.31
CA GLN A 93 18.79 -24.11 -1.90
C GLN A 93 18.66 -22.59 -1.76
N ARG A 94 17.42 -22.06 -1.88
CA ARG A 94 17.11 -20.63 -1.76
C ARG A 94 17.26 -20.04 -0.35
N SER A 95 17.51 -20.86 0.68
CA SER A 95 17.69 -20.43 2.07
C SER A 95 18.71 -21.31 2.81
N ALA A 96 19.50 -20.70 3.71
CA ALA A 96 20.45 -21.40 4.58
C ALA A 96 19.76 -22.34 5.60
N ILE A 97 18.45 -22.17 5.81
CA ILE A 97 17.62 -23.01 6.67
C ILE A 97 16.81 -23.94 5.75
N PRO A 98 16.83 -25.28 5.96
CA PRO A 98 16.02 -26.19 5.19
C PRO A 98 14.53 -25.90 5.39
N ALA A 99 13.75 -25.91 4.30
CA ALA A 99 12.31 -25.68 4.37
C ALA A 99 11.65 -26.69 5.33
N VAL A 100 10.85 -26.17 6.27
CA VAL A 100 10.02 -27.01 7.15
C VAL A 100 9.07 -27.80 6.27
N SER A 101 9.16 -29.13 6.30
CA SER A 101 8.35 -29.99 5.45
C SER A 101 6.86 -29.79 5.76
N LEU A 102 6.09 -29.23 4.82
CA LEU A 102 4.63 -29.09 4.91
C LEU A 102 3.89 -30.45 4.91
N ARG A 103 4.60 -31.54 4.61
CA ARG A 103 4.07 -32.89 4.74
C ARG A 103 3.93 -33.20 6.23
N LYS A 104 2.69 -33.33 6.71
CA LYS A 104 2.40 -34.02 7.98
C LYS A 104 3.19 -35.32 7.95
N ARG A 105 4.17 -35.48 8.85
CA ARG A 105 4.72 -36.81 9.14
C ARG A 105 3.49 -37.69 9.41
N PRO A 106 3.35 -38.88 8.79
CA PRO A 106 2.36 -39.82 9.27
C PRO A 106 2.69 -40.01 10.74
N GLY A 107 1.84 -39.47 11.60
CA GLY A 107 2.04 -39.54 13.03
C GLY A 107 2.27 -41.00 13.37
N ASP A 108 3.32 -41.26 14.13
CA ASP A 108 3.41 -42.54 14.82
C ASP A 108 2.10 -42.69 15.58
N LYS A 109 1.37 -43.74 15.23
CA LYS A 109 -0.05 -43.87 15.51
C LYS A 109 -0.25 -43.72 17.01
N THR A 110 -1.07 -42.77 17.43
CA THR A 110 -1.82 -42.92 18.67
C THR A 110 -2.63 -44.19 18.51
N THR A 111 -2.10 -45.28 19.05
CA THR A 111 -2.70 -46.60 19.03
C THR A 111 -3.74 -46.68 20.14
N ASP A 112 -4.78 -47.47 19.90
CA ASP A 112 -5.87 -47.86 20.80
C ASP A 112 -5.38 -48.66 22.03
N GLY A 113 -4.30 -48.23 22.70
CA GLY A 113 -3.73 -48.89 23.88
C GLY A 113 -3.14 -50.29 23.65
N VAL A 114 -3.26 -50.87 22.45
CA VAL A 114 -2.74 -52.21 22.14
C VAL A 114 -1.34 -52.10 21.52
N LEU A 115 -0.32 -52.33 22.36
CA LEU A 115 1.06 -52.46 21.90
C LEU A 115 1.21 -53.67 20.96
N PRO A 116 1.93 -53.54 19.83
CA PRO A 116 2.18 -54.68 18.96
C PRO A 116 3.03 -55.73 19.69
N VAL A 117 2.58 -56.99 19.68
CA VAL A 117 3.26 -58.14 20.28
C VAL A 117 4.71 -58.22 19.75
N LYS A 118 5.69 -58.18 20.67
CA LYS A 118 7.14 -58.09 20.39
C LYS A 118 7.74 -59.29 19.64
N ARG A 119 7.02 -60.41 19.50
CA ARG A 119 7.44 -61.55 18.68
C ARG A 119 6.29 -61.95 17.76
N GLN A 120 6.43 -61.61 16.49
CA GLN A 120 5.44 -61.88 15.44
C GLN A 120 5.81 -63.21 14.75
N ARG A 121 4.82 -64.06 14.49
CA ARG A 121 5.00 -65.34 13.80
C ARG A 121 5.49 -65.10 12.35
N THR A 122 6.60 -65.71 11.99
CA THR A 122 7.25 -65.63 10.66
C THR A 122 6.88 -66.80 9.74
N GLU A 123 6.02 -67.72 10.17
CA GLU A 123 5.89 -69.03 9.54
C GLU A 123 5.06 -69.07 8.25
N TYR A 124 4.28 -68.03 7.90
CA TYR A 124 3.39 -68.15 6.74
C TYR A 124 3.31 -66.93 5.81
N VAL A 125 3.29 -65.70 6.34
CA VAL A 125 3.30 -64.49 5.50
C VAL A 125 4.17 -63.43 6.17
N THR A 126 5.10 -62.84 5.42
CA THR A 126 5.93 -61.76 5.97
C THR A 126 5.05 -60.55 6.27
N GLN A 127 5.32 -59.83 7.37
CA GLN A 127 4.51 -58.67 7.74
C GLN A 127 4.47 -57.60 6.64
N LYS A 128 5.51 -57.54 5.80
CA LYS A 128 5.58 -56.66 4.62
C LYS A 128 4.54 -57.05 3.58
N GLU A 129 4.38 -58.34 3.29
CA GLU A 129 3.35 -58.84 2.37
C GLU A 129 1.96 -58.73 2.97
N LEU A 130 1.79 -58.95 4.27
CA LEU A 130 0.50 -58.78 4.95
C LEU A 130 0.05 -57.31 4.91
N ARG A 131 0.97 -56.35 5.09
CA ARG A 131 0.69 -54.92 4.91
C ARG A 131 0.39 -54.56 3.47
N ARG A 132 1.10 -55.17 2.50
CA ARG A 132 0.83 -54.98 1.06
C ARG A 132 -0.56 -55.52 0.69
N LEU A 133 -0.91 -56.71 1.16
CA LEU A 133 -2.22 -57.34 0.93
C LEU A 133 -3.35 -56.54 1.57
N LYS A 134 -3.15 -56.00 2.79
CA LYS A 134 -4.10 -55.08 3.42
C LYS A 134 -4.32 -53.82 2.59
N LYS A 135 -3.24 -53.17 2.13
CA LYS A 135 -3.35 -51.99 1.24
C LYS A 135 -4.09 -52.28 -0.06
N VAL A 136 -3.79 -53.41 -0.69
CA VAL A 136 -4.47 -53.85 -1.92
C VAL A 136 -5.95 -54.14 -1.65
N ALA A 137 -6.29 -54.74 -0.49
CA ALA A 137 -7.67 -54.98 -0.08
C ALA A 137 -8.45 -53.69 0.24
N ASP A 138 -7.76 -52.67 0.78
CA ASP A 138 -8.30 -51.34 1.05
C ASP A 138 -8.45 -50.48 -0.24
N GLY A 139 -8.13 -51.03 -1.42
CA GLY A 139 -8.25 -50.35 -2.71
C GLY A 139 -7.10 -49.39 -3.06
N GLU A 140 -6.06 -49.33 -2.22
CA GLU A 140 -4.82 -48.61 -2.53
C GLU A 140 -3.95 -49.48 -3.44
N HIS A 141 -4.14 -49.35 -4.75
CA HIS A 141 -3.17 -49.85 -5.71
C HIS A 141 -1.91 -48.99 -5.65
N GLU A 142 -0.74 -49.61 -5.56
CA GLU A 142 0.52 -48.96 -5.92
C GLU A 142 0.56 -48.81 -7.45
N SER A 143 -0.36 -48.02 -8.03
CA SER A 143 -0.10 -47.42 -9.32
C SER A 143 1.17 -46.63 -9.13
N ILE A 144 2.22 -47.02 -9.84
CA ILE A 144 3.47 -46.28 -9.91
C ILE A 144 3.08 -44.87 -10.32
N VAL A 145 3.01 -43.95 -9.36
CA VAL A 145 2.95 -42.53 -9.65
C VAL A 145 4.31 -42.24 -10.23
N THR A 146 4.40 -42.24 -11.56
CA THR A 146 5.50 -41.62 -12.27
C THR A 146 5.53 -40.19 -11.75
N VAL A 147 6.52 -39.90 -10.90
CA VAL A 147 6.86 -38.53 -10.55
C VAL A 147 7.40 -37.95 -11.83
N VAL A 148 6.49 -37.40 -12.64
CA VAL A 148 6.84 -36.49 -13.72
C VAL A 148 7.30 -35.24 -13.00
N ASP A 149 8.56 -34.89 -13.19
CA ASP A 149 9.09 -33.62 -12.71
C ASP A 149 8.17 -32.52 -13.24
N ALA A 150 7.68 -31.68 -12.33
CA ALA A 150 6.71 -30.66 -12.66
C ALA A 150 7.38 -29.50 -13.40
N ASP A 151 7.76 -29.73 -14.66
CA ASP A 151 8.02 -28.69 -15.66
C ASP A 151 6.70 -28.06 -16.13
N HIS A 152 5.72 -27.95 -15.23
CA HIS A 152 4.40 -27.42 -15.51
C HIS A 152 4.33 -25.99 -14.98
N ASP A 153 4.42 -25.03 -15.90
CA ASP A 153 4.16 -23.63 -15.59
C ASP A 153 2.67 -23.47 -15.26
N ILE A 154 2.38 -23.16 -13.98
CA ILE A 154 1.03 -22.97 -13.46
C ILE A 154 0.39 -21.70 -14.05
N TRP A 155 1.21 -20.76 -14.54
CA TRP A 155 0.77 -19.49 -15.11
C TRP A 155 0.67 -19.53 -16.64
N ASP A 156 1.30 -20.51 -17.27
CA ASP A 156 1.28 -20.75 -18.72
C ASP A 156 0.67 -22.12 -19.06
N ALA A 157 -0.17 -22.64 -18.15
CA ALA A 157 -0.86 -23.90 -18.37
C ALA A 157 -1.73 -23.77 -19.64
N PRO A 158 -1.56 -24.65 -20.65
CA PRO A 158 -2.38 -24.60 -21.84
C PRO A 158 -3.84 -24.74 -21.45
N ASP A 159 -4.71 -23.94 -22.08
CA ASP A 159 -6.15 -23.98 -21.82
C ASP A 159 -6.67 -25.41 -21.99
N GLN A 160 -6.83 -26.14 -20.88
CA GLN A 160 -7.29 -27.53 -20.88
C GLN A 160 -8.65 -27.66 -21.58
N GLU A 161 -9.45 -26.60 -21.57
CA GLU A 161 -10.71 -26.51 -22.31
C GLU A 161 -10.53 -26.65 -23.83
N LYS A 162 -9.46 -26.10 -24.41
CA LYS A 162 -9.17 -26.22 -25.84
C LYS A 162 -8.75 -27.64 -26.18
N GLU A 163 -7.89 -28.24 -25.38
CA GLU A 163 -7.49 -29.64 -25.58
C GLU A 163 -8.66 -30.62 -25.43
N ILE A 164 -9.55 -30.40 -24.47
CA ILE A 164 -10.75 -31.24 -24.27
C ILE A 164 -11.70 -31.09 -25.47
N GLN A 165 -11.82 -29.89 -26.05
CA GLN A 165 -12.63 -29.66 -27.24
C GLN A 165 -12.05 -30.31 -28.50
N GLU A 166 -10.71 -30.30 -28.66
CA GLU A 166 -10.04 -30.98 -29.76
C GLU A 166 -10.14 -32.51 -29.64
N LYS A 167 -9.99 -33.03 -28.42
CA LYS A 167 -10.11 -34.46 -28.12
C LYS A 167 -11.56 -34.96 -28.20
N LEU A 168 -12.55 -34.10 -27.92
CA LEU A 168 -13.96 -34.44 -27.86
C LEU A 168 -14.84 -33.43 -28.62
N PRO A 169 -14.84 -33.45 -29.97
CA PRO A 169 -15.56 -32.48 -30.80
C PRO A 169 -17.09 -32.59 -30.70
N PHE A 170 -17.61 -33.67 -30.10
CA PHE A 170 -19.04 -33.91 -29.91
C PHE A 170 -19.61 -33.23 -28.65
N LEU A 171 -18.77 -32.74 -27.75
CA LEU A 171 -19.23 -31.98 -26.58
C LEU A 171 -19.56 -30.54 -27.02
N PRO A 172 -20.74 -30.01 -26.65
CA PRO A 172 -21.08 -28.63 -26.95
C PRO A 172 -20.09 -27.68 -26.28
N LYS A 173 -19.57 -26.71 -27.03
CA LYS A 173 -18.68 -25.68 -26.49
C LYS A 173 -19.41 -24.93 -25.39
N LYS A 174 -18.79 -24.81 -24.22
CA LYS A 174 -19.33 -23.96 -23.14
C LYS A 174 -19.26 -22.50 -23.59
N ASP A 175 -20.42 -21.85 -23.69
CA ASP A 175 -20.47 -20.43 -24.02
C ASP A 175 -19.86 -19.60 -22.89
N LYS A 176 -18.76 -18.90 -23.19
CA LYS A 176 -18.19 -17.93 -22.26
C LYS A 176 -19.11 -16.71 -22.23
N LEU A 177 -19.67 -16.43 -21.05
CA LEU A 177 -20.49 -15.23 -20.82
C LEU A 177 -19.69 -13.99 -21.23
N LYS A 178 -20.19 -13.23 -22.20
CA LYS A 178 -19.55 -11.99 -22.66
C LYS A 178 -19.65 -10.94 -21.54
N PRO A 179 -18.52 -10.42 -21.03
CA PRO A 179 -18.57 -9.41 -19.99
C PRO A 179 -19.23 -8.13 -20.52
N PRO A 180 -20.02 -7.41 -19.70
CA PRO A 180 -20.57 -6.12 -20.10
C PRO A 180 -19.46 -5.10 -20.38
N LYS A 181 -19.73 -4.14 -21.27
CA LYS A 181 -18.76 -3.08 -21.63
C LYS A 181 -18.30 -2.25 -20.42
N THR A 182 -19.14 -2.13 -19.39
CA THR A 182 -18.86 -1.39 -18.16
C THR A 182 -17.67 -1.94 -17.37
N LEU A 183 -17.42 -3.26 -17.40
CA LEU A 183 -16.26 -3.86 -16.73
C LEU A 183 -14.93 -3.46 -17.37
N ARG A 184 -14.95 -3.00 -18.64
CA ARG A 184 -13.75 -2.52 -19.34
C ARG A 184 -13.47 -1.05 -19.12
N GLN A 185 -14.42 -0.31 -18.53
CA GLN A 185 -14.22 1.11 -18.23
C GLN A 185 -13.26 1.25 -17.04
N GLN A 186 -12.31 2.17 -17.15
CA GLN A 186 -11.38 2.47 -16.07
C GLN A 186 -12.11 3.17 -14.91
N PRO A 187 -11.64 2.97 -13.66
CA PRO A 187 -12.18 3.69 -12.51
C PRO A 187 -11.92 5.19 -12.65
N ILE A 188 -12.80 5.99 -12.04
CA ILE A 188 -12.69 7.45 -12.05
C ILE A 188 -11.57 7.85 -11.09
N SER A 189 -10.51 8.48 -11.60
CA SER A 189 -9.45 9.05 -10.77
C SER A 189 -9.92 10.32 -10.05
N LEU A 190 -9.37 10.51 -8.85
CA LEU A 190 -9.62 11.65 -7.96
C LEU A 190 -8.54 12.72 -8.05
N ALA A 191 -7.49 12.53 -8.86
CA ALA A 191 -6.55 13.59 -9.21
C ALA A 191 -7.27 14.73 -9.96
N ALA A 192 -6.96 15.99 -9.65
CA ALA A 192 -7.63 17.19 -10.19
C ALA A 192 -7.70 17.17 -11.73
N ASN A 193 -6.58 16.79 -12.35
CA ASN A 193 -6.40 16.68 -13.80
C ASN A 193 -7.32 15.61 -14.45
N GLY A 194 -7.82 14.67 -13.66
CA GLY A 194 -8.67 13.57 -14.12
C GLY A 194 -7.94 12.50 -14.94
N LYS A 195 -6.61 12.62 -15.09
CA LYS A 195 -5.72 11.59 -15.64
C LYS A 195 -5.64 10.39 -14.70
N SER A 196 -5.27 9.22 -15.21
CA SER A 196 -5.05 8.03 -14.38
C SER A 196 -3.71 8.11 -13.66
N VAL A 197 -3.71 7.90 -12.34
CA VAL A 197 -2.49 7.86 -11.53
C VAL A 197 -1.84 6.46 -11.63
N PRO A 198 -0.51 6.34 -11.76
CA PRO A 198 0.19 5.06 -11.88
C PRO A 198 0.13 4.19 -10.61
N ALA A 199 0.24 2.86 -10.84
CA ALA A 199 0.89 1.83 -9.99
C ALA A 199 1.55 2.30 -8.69
N VAL A 200 2.65 2.98 -8.92
CA VAL A 200 3.64 3.44 -7.98
C VAL A 200 4.14 4.68 -8.70
N ILE A 201 4.08 5.82 -8.01
CA ILE A 201 4.56 7.07 -8.58
C ILE A 201 6.08 6.98 -8.61
N LYS A 202 6.69 7.36 -9.74
CA LYS A 202 8.14 7.38 -9.85
C LYS A 202 8.65 8.59 -9.05
N PRO A 203 9.57 8.39 -8.09
CA PRO A 203 10.12 9.51 -7.32
C PRO A 203 10.95 10.44 -8.22
N THR A 204 10.92 11.74 -7.94
CA THR A 204 11.81 12.73 -8.55
C THR A 204 13.22 12.69 -7.93
N GLY A 205 14.21 13.35 -8.55
CA GLY A 205 15.60 13.39 -8.07
C GLY A 205 15.75 13.85 -6.62
N GLY A 206 14.88 14.77 -6.19
CA GLY A 206 14.81 15.27 -4.81
C GLY A 206 14.44 14.23 -3.75
N TYR A 207 13.98 13.03 -4.14
CA TYR A 207 13.72 11.90 -3.22
C TYR A 207 14.90 10.95 -3.06
N SER A 208 16.00 11.18 -3.78
CA SER A 208 17.21 10.39 -3.59
C SER A 208 17.84 10.68 -2.23
N TYR A 209 18.70 9.77 -1.75
CA TYR A 209 19.40 9.94 -0.48
C TYR A 209 20.42 11.08 -0.48
N ASN A 210 20.98 11.36 -1.66
CA ASN A 210 21.95 12.42 -1.91
C ASN A 210 21.47 13.21 -3.14
N PRO A 211 20.43 14.04 -2.97
CA PRO A 211 19.83 14.80 -4.07
C PRO A 211 20.74 15.93 -4.52
N GLU A 212 20.56 16.36 -5.78
CA GLU A 212 21.10 17.65 -6.21
C GLU A 212 20.48 18.77 -5.38
N PHE A 213 21.28 19.80 -5.08
CA PHE A 213 20.87 20.88 -4.18
C PHE A 213 19.61 21.61 -4.67
N ALA A 214 19.49 21.84 -5.99
CA ALA A 214 18.33 22.49 -6.60
C ALA A 214 17.05 21.66 -6.38
N ASP A 215 17.05 20.39 -6.78
CA ASP A 215 15.92 19.48 -6.62
C ASP A 215 15.47 19.35 -5.15
N TYR A 216 16.43 19.30 -4.23
CA TYR A 216 16.14 19.25 -2.79
C TYR A 216 15.54 20.56 -2.28
N GLN A 217 16.11 21.69 -2.68
CA GLN A 217 15.61 23.02 -2.30
C GLN A 217 14.17 23.21 -2.78
N ASP A 218 13.87 22.83 -4.02
CA ASP A 218 12.53 22.95 -4.59
C ASP A 218 11.52 22.11 -3.80
N ARG A 219 11.85 20.85 -3.51
CA ARG A 219 11.04 19.97 -2.66
C ARG A 219 10.83 20.54 -1.24
N LEU A 220 11.88 21.10 -0.63
CA LEU A 220 11.80 21.73 0.69
C LEU A 220 10.88 22.97 0.65
N ILE A 221 10.94 23.76 -0.42
CA ILE A 221 10.08 24.92 -0.63
C ILE A 221 8.62 24.49 -0.82
N GLU A 222 8.35 23.47 -1.62
CA GLU A 222 6.99 22.93 -1.82
C GLU A 222 6.39 22.39 -0.53
N ALA A 223 7.14 21.56 0.19
CA ALA A 223 6.70 21.00 1.48
C ALA A 223 6.47 22.10 2.53
N SER A 224 7.36 23.08 2.62
CA SER A 224 7.22 24.20 3.56
C SER A 224 6.01 25.08 3.22
N LYS A 225 5.76 25.38 1.94
CA LYS A 225 4.54 26.08 1.50
C LYS A 225 3.29 25.31 1.93
N HIS A 226 3.23 24.00 1.70
CA HIS A 226 2.09 23.18 2.08
C HIS A 226 1.83 23.23 3.60
N VAL A 227 2.88 23.12 4.42
CA VAL A 227 2.76 23.19 5.89
C VAL A 227 2.34 24.59 6.36
N VAL A 228 2.94 25.65 5.82
CA VAL A 228 2.59 27.04 6.16
C VAL A 228 1.14 27.34 5.77
N ASP A 229 0.68 26.86 4.62
CA ASP A 229 -0.70 27.02 4.18
C ASP A 229 -1.68 26.28 5.08
N ALA A 230 -1.33 25.10 5.58
CA ALA A 230 -2.15 24.36 6.53
C ALA A 230 -2.28 25.09 7.88
N GLU A 231 -1.17 25.63 8.41
CA GLU A 231 -1.21 26.41 9.66
C GLU A 231 -1.93 27.75 9.48
N ARG A 232 -1.74 28.43 8.35
CA ARG A 232 -2.49 29.66 8.02
C ARG A 232 -4.00 29.39 8.00
N LYS A 233 -4.44 28.33 7.31
CA LYS A 233 -5.87 27.94 7.29
C LYS A 233 -6.40 27.64 8.69
N ARG A 234 -5.59 26.99 9.53
CA ARG A 234 -5.95 26.71 10.93
C ARG A 234 -6.13 28.00 11.73
N LEU A 235 -5.25 28.99 11.57
CA LEU A 235 -5.36 30.29 12.23
C LEU A 235 -6.59 31.05 11.73
N GLU A 236 -6.81 31.09 10.42
CA GLU A 236 -8.01 31.71 9.82
C GLU A 236 -9.32 31.08 10.33
N GLU A 237 -9.36 29.77 10.53
CA GLU A 237 -10.50 29.06 11.13
C GLU A 237 -10.72 29.49 12.60
N LEU A 238 -9.65 29.58 13.40
CA LEU A 238 -9.72 30.05 14.78
C LEU A 238 -10.16 31.52 14.88
N GLU A 239 -9.64 32.38 14.02
CA GLU A 239 -10.04 33.78 13.93
C GLU A 239 -11.50 33.92 13.51
N ALA A 240 -11.95 33.14 12.53
CA ALA A 240 -13.35 33.13 12.09
C ALA A 240 -14.29 32.68 13.21
N ASP A 241 -13.90 31.68 14.00
CA ASP A 241 -14.67 31.21 15.15
C ASP A 241 -14.66 32.23 16.29
N HIS A 242 -13.55 32.92 16.52
CA HIS A 242 -13.47 34.05 17.45
C HIS A 242 -14.43 35.18 17.04
N ILE A 243 -14.41 35.59 15.77
CA ILE A 243 -15.31 36.62 15.23
C ILE A 243 -16.79 36.20 15.36
N LYS A 244 -17.12 34.93 15.08
CA LYS A 244 -18.49 34.43 15.27
C LYS A 244 -18.90 34.45 16.74
N ALA A 245 -18.00 34.11 17.66
CA ALA A 245 -18.27 34.14 19.09
C ALA A 245 -18.47 35.57 19.60
N GLU A 246 -17.64 36.52 19.16
CA GLU A 246 -17.80 37.94 19.47
C GLU A 246 -19.11 38.51 18.91
N ALA A 247 -19.45 38.17 17.65
CA ALA A 247 -20.70 38.59 17.04
C ALA A 247 -21.90 38.02 17.82
N ALA A 248 -21.85 36.74 18.21
CA ALA A 248 -22.88 36.13 19.03
C ALA A 248 -22.98 36.76 20.43
N ALA A 249 -21.85 37.11 21.06
CA ALA A 249 -21.80 37.79 22.34
C ALA A 249 -22.36 39.22 22.24
N ARG A 250 -22.04 39.97 21.18
CA ARG A 250 -22.61 41.30 20.91
C ARG A 250 -24.12 41.22 20.67
N SER A 251 -24.58 40.28 19.85
CA SER A 251 -26.01 40.07 19.63
C SER A 251 -26.74 39.65 20.91
N ARG A 252 -26.10 38.84 21.76
CA ARG A 252 -26.65 38.48 23.07
C ARG A 252 -26.72 39.67 24.02
N ALA A 253 -25.67 40.48 24.08
CA ALA A 253 -25.64 41.70 24.90
C ALA A 253 -26.66 42.74 24.41
N GLU A 254 -26.85 42.86 23.08
CA GLU A 254 -27.89 43.72 22.50
C GLU A 254 -29.29 43.20 22.82
N ALA A 255 -29.52 41.88 22.74
CA ALA A 255 -30.79 41.27 23.13
C ALA A 255 -31.07 41.46 24.63
N GLU A 256 -30.08 41.25 25.50
CA GLU A 256 -30.19 41.48 26.94
C GLU A 256 -30.40 42.97 27.27
N ALA A 257 -29.74 43.88 26.57
CA ALA A 257 -29.98 45.32 26.72
C ALA A 257 -31.37 45.73 26.20
N ALA A 258 -31.87 45.09 25.14
CA ALA A 258 -33.22 45.31 24.64
C ALA A 258 -34.28 44.75 25.59
N GLU A 259 -34.03 43.59 26.20
CA GLU A 259 -34.86 43.01 27.27
C GLU A 259 -34.83 43.92 28.51
N ALA A 260 -33.65 44.33 28.98
CA ALA A 260 -33.51 45.27 30.11
C ALA A 260 -34.16 46.63 29.82
N ARG A 261 -34.10 47.13 28.58
CA ARG A 261 -34.80 48.35 28.18
C ARG A 261 -36.31 48.13 28.09
N ALA A 262 -36.76 46.95 27.65
CA ALA A 262 -38.17 46.59 27.66
C ALA A 262 -38.70 46.50 29.10
N ASP A 263 -37.95 45.84 29.99
CA ASP A 263 -38.22 45.76 31.42
C ASP A 263 -38.24 47.16 32.04
N LEU A 264 -37.20 47.98 31.82
CA LEU A 264 -37.18 49.37 32.30
C LEU A 264 -38.31 50.21 31.71
N SER A 265 -38.74 49.98 30.47
CA SER A 265 -39.91 50.66 29.90
C SER A 265 -41.23 50.17 30.51
N GLU A 266 -41.31 48.91 30.95
CA GLU A 266 -42.43 48.41 31.77
C GLU A 266 -42.45 49.07 33.16
N TRP A 267 -41.33 49.60 33.66
CA TRP A 267 -41.24 50.35 34.93
C TRP A 267 -41.29 51.90 34.77
N GLU A 268 -40.86 52.45 33.63
CA GLU A 268 -40.90 53.89 33.33
C GLU A 268 -42.29 54.36 32.87
N GLU A 269 -43.13 53.48 32.28
CA GLU A 269 -44.54 53.80 32.03
C GLU A 269 -45.36 53.99 33.34
N ASP A 270 -44.84 53.53 34.48
CA ASP A 270 -45.43 53.74 35.82
C ASP A 270 -44.77 54.91 36.60
N SER A 271 -43.72 55.56 36.06
CA SER A 271 -43.00 56.67 36.74
C SER A 271 -43.03 58.00 35.96
N ALA A 272 -43.64 58.04 34.78
CA ALA A 272 -43.76 59.27 33.97
C ALA A 272 -44.91 60.21 34.41
N TRP A 273 -45.42 60.08 35.64
CA TRP A 273 -46.37 61.05 36.20
C TRP A 273 -46.21 61.22 37.72
N GLU A 274 -45.03 61.65 38.16
CA GLU A 274 -44.88 62.25 39.49
C GLU A 274 -44.18 63.61 39.38
N GLY A 275 -45.03 64.61 39.23
CA GLY A 275 -44.62 66.00 39.08
C GLY A 275 -45.81 66.95 38.98
N ILE A 276 -46.90 66.68 39.73
CA ILE A 276 -47.84 67.63 40.34
C ILE A 276 -48.63 66.82 41.38
N GLU A 277 -48.35 67.07 42.64
CA GLU A 277 -49.23 66.69 43.74
C GLU A 277 -50.57 67.42 43.58
N SER A 278 -51.68 66.68 43.50
CA SER A 278 -52.76 66.71 44.50
C SER A 278 -54.07 66.15 43.95
N GLY A 279 -54.64 65.18 44.66
CA GLY A 279 -56.04 64.75 44.50
C GLY A 279 -56.19 63.25 44.25
N GLY A 280 -56.35 62.48 45.33
CA GLY A 280 -56.37 61.01 45.35
C GLY A 280 -57.44 60.32 44.50
N GLU A 281 -57.17 59.07 44.13
CA GLU A 281 -57.97 57.90 44.49
C GLU A 281 -57.23 56.61 44.11
N GLU A 282 -57.43 55.56 44.91
CA GLU A 282 -56.93 54.19 44.72
C GLU A 282 -57.22 53.67 43.30
N LEU A 283 -56.29 52.98 42.62
CA LEU A 283 -56.66 51.85 41.73
C LEU A 283 -55.49 50.89 41.43
N SER A 284 -55.78 49.60 41.58
CA SER A 284 -54.91 48.44 41.35
C SER A 284 -54.23 48.40 39.97
N GLY A 285 -52.92 48.13 39.96
CA GLY A 285 -52.16 47.76 38.76
C GLY A 285 -52.57 46.39 38.21
N LYS A 286 -53.63 46.35 37.40
CA LYS A 286 -53.86 45.27 36.43
C LYS A 286 -53.36 45.77 35.09
N LYS A 287 -52.28 45.18 34.55
CA LYS A 287 -51.82 45.43 33.17
C LYS A 287 -53.04 45.45 32.25
N LYS A 288 -53.41 46.63 31.73
CA LYS A 288 -54.58 46.77 30.84
C LYS A 288 -54.33 45.90 29.62
N ARG A 289 -55.19 44.91 29.39
CA ARG A 289 -55.17 44.12 28.14
C ARG A 289 -55.17 45.11 26.96
N PRO A 290 -54.29 44.94 25.96
CA PRO A 290 -54.19 45.90 24.87
C PRO A 290 -55.58 46.08 24.23
N GLU A 291 -56.03 47.33 24.18
CA GLU A 291 -57.34 47.67 23.65
C GLU A 291 -57.46 47.19 22.19
N ARG A 292 -58.67 46.75 21.82
CA ARG A 292 -58.93 46.30 20.45
C ARG A 292 -58.67 47.45 19.49
N LYS A 293 -57.63 47.29 18.65
CA LYS A 293 -57.31 48.25 17.58
C LYS A 293 -58.56 48.64 16.81
N THR A 294 -58.78 49.94 16.68
CA THR A 294 -59.90 50.50 15.91
C THR A 294 -59.76 50.15 14.43
N GLN A 295 -60.86 50.15 13.67
CA GLN A 295 -60.84 49.83 12.24
C GLN A 295 -59.92 50.78 11.43
N ALA A 296 -59.85 52.05 11.83
CA ALA A 296 -58.94 53.04 11.26
C ALA A 296 -57.46 52.68 11.50
N GLN A 297 -57.10 52.26 12.73
CA GLN A 297 -55.75 51.81 13.05
C GLN A 297 -55.36 50.52 12.29
N ARG A 298 -56.30 49.58 12.13
CA ARG A 298 -56.09 48.37 11.31
C ARG A 298 -55.85 48.71 9.85
N ASN A 299 -56.62 49.63 9.29
CA ASN A 299 -56.46 50.09 7.90
C ASN A 299 -55.14 50.84 7.69
N LYS A 300 -54.69 51.66 8.66
CA LYS A 300 -53.38 52.34 8.62
C LYS A 300 -52.21 51.35 8.65
N ILE A 301 -52.29 50.32 9.50
CA ILE A 301 -51.30 49.24 9.56
C ILE A 301 -51.30 48.42 8.26
N LYS A 302 -52.48 48.11 7.72
CA LYS A 302 -52.62 47.39 6.44
C LYS A 302 -51.97 48.17 5.29
N ARG A 303 -52.23 49.48 5.19
CA ARG A 303 -51.59 50.37 4.19
C ARG A 303 -50.07 50.42 4.35
N ARG A 304 -49.55 50.53 5.59
CA ARG A 304 -48.10 50.51 5.85
C ARG A 304 -47.47 49.18 5.44
N LYS A 305 -48.09 48.05 5.79
CA LYS A 305 -47.61 46.71 5.45
C LYS A 305 -47.67 46.45 3.94
N GLU A 306 -48.70 46.94 3.26
CA GLU A 306 -48.80 46.87 1.79
C GLU A 306 -47.74 47.74 1.10
N ALA A 307 -47.47 48.94 1.60
CA ALA A 307 -46.38 49.79 1.10
C ALA A 307 -45.01 49.13 1.29
N GLU A 308 -44.75 48.55 2.46
CA GLU A 308 -43.51 47.80 2.72
C GLU A 308 -43.38 46.57 1.81
N ARG A 309 -44.48 45.83 1.57
CA ARG A 309 -44.50 44.71 0.62
C ARG A 309 -44.21 45.16 -0.81
N LYS A 310 -44.79 46.30 -1.25
CA LYS A 310 -44.54 46.87 -2.57
C LYS A 310 -43.08 47.31 -2.72
N ALA A 311 -42.54 48.04 -1.74
CA ALA A 311 -41.14 48.46 -1.73
C ALA A 311 -40.17 47.25 -1.76
N LYS A 312 -40.45 46.19 -1.00
CA LYS A 312 -39.69 44.93 -1.05
C LYS A 312 -39.76 44.27 -2.43
N HIS A 313 -40.95 44.26 -3.04
CA HIS A 313 -41.16 43.70 -4.37
C HIS A 313 -40.41 44.50 -5.45
N GLU A 314 -40.50 45.82 -5.43
CA GLU A 314 -39.78 46.72 -6.33
C GLU A 314 -38.26 46.59 -6.18
N ALA A 315 -37.75 46.50 -4.95
CA ALA A 315 -36.34 46.24 -4.69
C ALA A 315 -35.90 44.87 -5.23
N ALA A 316 -36.73 43.84 -5.09
CA ALA A 316 -36.45 42.52 -5.64
C ALA A 316 -36.47 42.52 -7.18
N LEU A 317 -37.41 43.23 -7.80
CA LEU A 317 -37.46 43.41 -9.26
C LEU A 317 -36.21 44.15 -9.75
N LYS A 318 -35.81 45.25 -9.11
CA LYS A 318 -34.60 45.99 -9.47
C LYS A 318 -33.35 45.11 -9.42
N LYS A 319 -33.23 44.24 -8.41
CA LYS A 319 -32.15 43.24 -8.31
C LYS A 319 -32.20 42.22 -9.46
N LYS A 320 -33.41 41.74 -9.83
CA LYS A 320 -33.58 40.83 -10.97
C LYS A 320 -33.20 41.49 -12.29
N TYR A 321 -33.65 42.73 -12.55
CA TYR A 321 -33.27 43.45 -13.77
C TYR A 321 -31.75 43.68 -13.84
N GLY A 322 -31.11 44.08 -12.74
CA GLY A 322 -29.66 44.22 -12.69
C GLY A 322 -28.88 42.88 -12.80
N GLN A 323 -29.54 41.73 -12.58
CA GLN A 323 -28.98 40.42 -12.92
C GLN A 323 -29.14 40.12 -14.41
N VAL A 324 -30.30 40.44 -14.99
CA VAL A 324 -30.58 40.27 -16.43
C VAL A 324 -29.60 41.08 -17.28
N GLU A 325 -29.32 42.32 -16.90
CA GLU A 325 -28.31 43.17 -17.57
C GLU A 325 -26.90 42.57 -17.52
N ARG A 326 -26.59 41.74 -16.52
CA ARG A 326 -25.30 41.05 -16.40
C ARG A 326 -25.27 39.69 -17.09
N ILE A 327 -26.37 39.19 -17.65
CA ILE A 327 -26.39 37.87 -18.30
C ILE A 327 -25.44 37.87 -19.48
N ASP A 328 -25.42 38.92 -20.29
CA ASP A 328 -24.57 39.02 -21.47
C ASP A 328 -23.08 39.04 -21.08
N GLN A 329 -22.72 39.84 -20.06
CA GLN A 329 -21.36 39.87 -19.50
C GLN A 329 -20.93 38.52 -18.92
N LEU A 330 -21.83 37.84 -18.19
CA LEU A 330 -21.57 36.51 -17.65
C LEU A 330 -21.43 35.46 -18.77
N ALA A 331 -22.17 35.58 -19.86
CA ALA A 331 -22.07 34.69 -21.00
C ALA A 331 -20.70 34.84 -21.69
N GLU A 332 -20.22 36.08 -21.86
CA GLU A 332 -18.87 36.37 -22.37
C GLU A 332 -17.79 35.82 -21.43
N GLU A 333 -17.88 36.09 -20.12
CA GLU A 333 -16.92 35.54 -19.14
C GLU A 333 -16.90 34.01 -19.12
N VAL A 334 -18.06 33.37 -19.26
CA VAL A 334 -18.14 31.90 -19.32
C VAL A 334 -17.50 31.39 -20.61
N TYR A 335 -17.77 32.03 -21.75
CA TYR A 335 -17.16 31.68 -23.02
C TYR A 335 -15.63 31.83 -23.00
N GLU A 336 -15.11 32.92 -22.44
CA GLU A 336 -13.67 33.14 -22.26
C GLU A 336 -13.06 32.08 -21.33
N LYS A 337 -13.71 31.78 -20.20
CA LYS A 337 -13.27 30.71 -19.28
C LYS A 337 -13.28 29.34 -19.95
N GLU A 338 -14.31 29.03 -20.73
CA GLU A 338 -14.40 27.76 -21.46
C GLU A 338 -13.31 27.64 -22.52
N ASN A 339 -13.04 28.71 -23.28
CA ASN A 339 -11.94 28.76 -24.24
C ASN A 339 -10.57 28.62 -23.57
N ALA A 340 -10.34 29.32 -22.46
CA ALA A 340 -9.09 29.21 -21.69
C ALA A 340 -8.89 27.80 -21.14
N LEU A 341 -9.95 27.18 -20.60
CA LEU A 341 -9.93 25.79 -20.16
C LEU A 341 -9.70 24.82 -21.33
N GLN A 342 -10.23 25.12 -22.51
CA GLN A 342 -10.04 24.29 -23.70
C GLN A 342 -8.60 24.37 -24.23
N VAL A 343 -8.01 25.56 -24.25
CA VAL A 343 -6.58 25.75 -24.57
C VAL A 343 -5.70 25.04 -23.54
N GLN A 344 -5.93 25.26 -22.24
CA GLN A 344 -5.20 24.52 -21.19
C GLN A 344 -5.36 23.01 -21.33
N LYS A 345 -6.56 22.52 -21.66
CA LYS A 345 -6.79 21.10 -21.84
C LYS A 345 -6.03 20.55 -23.05
N ILE A 346 -5.88 21.33 -24.12
CA ILE A 346 -5.10 20.95 -25.30
C ILE A 346 -3.61 20.92 -24.95
N GLU A 347 -3.08 21.96 -24.30
CA GLU A 347 -1.68 22.01 -23.83
C GLU A 347 -1.36 20.85 -22.88
N MET A 348 -2.24 20.58 -21.90
CA MET A 348 -2.10 19.47 -20.96
C MET A 348 -2.33 18.08 -21.59
N SER A 349 -2.83 18.02 -22.83
CA SER A 349 -3.02 16.78 -23.60
C SER A 349 -1.86 16.46 -24.53
N ASP A 350 -1.11 17.48 -24.99
CA ASP A 350 0.10 17.31 -25.81
C ASP A 350 1.29 16.81 -24.96
N ASP A 351 1.25 17.09 -23.65
CA ASP A 351 2.15 16.48 -22.66
C ASP A 351 1.68 15.06 -22.27
N SER A 352 1.68 14.19 -23.28
CA SER A 352 1.12 12.83 -23.21
C SER A 352 1.84 11.87 -22.24
N ASP A 353 2.98 12.30 -21.69
CA ASP A 353 3.78 11.55 -20.70
C ASP A 353 3.54 12.00 -19.26
N ASP A 354 2.76 13.05 -19.03
CA ASP A 354 2.51 13.58 -17.69
C ASP A 354 1.49 12.69 -16.94
N GLU A 355 2.04 11.71 -16.21
CA GLU A 355 1.34 10.86 -15.25
C GLU A 355 0.56 11.75 -14.25
N GLY A 356 -0.69 11.39 -13.92
CA GLY A 356 -1.50 12.25 -13.06
C GLY A 356 -0.88 12.44 -11.66
N ASN A 357 -0.65 13.69 -11.25
CA ASN A 357 -0.19 14.04 -9.91
C ASN A 357 -1.31 13.83 -8.86
N ASP A 358 -0.94 13.33 -7.67
CA ASP A 358 -1.87 13.05 -6.58
C ASP A 358 -1.95 14.15 -5.51
N GLU A 359 -1.22 15.25 -5.71
CA GLU A 359 -1.15 16.40 -4.80
C GLU A 359 -2.47 17.18 -4.80
N GLU A 360 -2.96 17.50 -5.99
CA GLU A 360 -4.24 18.18 -6.16
C GLU A 360 -5.37 17.19 -6.42
N LEU A 361 -6.35 17.20 -5.52
CA LEU A 361 -7.53 16.34 -5.63
C LEU A 361 -8.70 17.08 -6.26
N ARG A 362 -9.54 16.34 -6.99
CA ARG A 362 -10.81 16.82 -7.52
C ARG A 362 -11.70 17.29 -6.38
N ARG A 363 -12.38 18.42 -6.63
CA ARG A 363 -13.41 18.94 -5.72
C ARG A 363 -14.49 17.92 -5.37
N ARG A 364 -14.86 17.06 -6.33
CA ARG A 364 -15.88 16.01 -6.12
C ARG A 364 -15.22 14.73 -5.60
N GLN A 365 -15.42 14.48 -4.32
CA GLN A 365 -14.96 13.27 -3.64
C GLN A 365 -15.77 12.03 -4.04
N LEU A 366 -15.12 10.86 -3.98
CA LEU A 366 -15.79 9.56 -4.06
C LEU A 366 -16.27 9.16 -2.66
N GLY A 367 -17.59 9.12 -2.46
CA GLY A 367 -18.20 8.74 -1.19
C GLY A 367 -18.33 9.89 -0.18
N LYS A 368 -18.51 9.54 1.10
CA LYS A 368 -18.80 10.50 2.18
C LYS A 368 -17.54 11.09 2.82
N PHE A 369 -16.46 10.33 2.89
CA PHE A 369 -15.27 10.69 3.66
C PHE A 369 -14.21 11.32 2.77
N LYS A 370 -13.50 12.33 3.30
CA LYS A 370 -12.34 12.91 2.63
C LYS A 370 -11.22 11.87 2.53
N LEU A 371 -10.39 11.99 1.50
CA LEU A 371 -9.18 11.17 1.39
C LEU A 371 -8.20 11.56 2.51
N PRO A 372 -7.47 10.60 3.08
CA PRO A 372 -6.38 10.91 4.00
C PRO A 372 -5.30 11.67 3.24
N GLU A 373 -4.74 12.73 3.85
CA GLU A 373 -3.58 13.47 3.33
C GLU A 373 -2.35 12.56 3.23
N LYS A 374 -1.39 12.92 2.37
CA LYS A 374 -0.13 12.17 2.23
C LYS A 374 0.73 12.44 3.46
N ASP A 375 1.39 11.41 3.99
CA ASP A 375 2.32 11.59 5.10
C ASP A 375 3.50 12.48 4.60
N LEU A 376 3.94 13.43 5.43
CA LEU A 376 5.09 14.28 5.09
C LEU A 376 6.38 13.47 5.22
N GLU A 377 6.98 13.14 4.08
CA GLU A 377 8.26 12.45 3.98
C GLU A 377 9.27 13.48 3.47
N LEU A 378 10.17 13.97 4.33
CA LEU A 378 11.21 14.94 3.98
C LEU A 378 12.31 14.95 5.06
N VAL A 379 13.54 14.65 4.66
CA VAL A 379 14.75 14.78 5.48
C VAL A 379 15.14 16.26 5.54
N LEU A 380 15.45 16.79 6.72
CA LEU A 380 15.93 18.17 6.88
C LEU A 380 17.40 18.33 6.42
N PRO A 381 17.88 19.54 6.12
CA PRO A 381 19.25 19.74 5.63
C PRO A 381 20.31 19.22 6.60
N ASP A 382 20.08 19.37 7.91
CA ASP A 382 20.99 18.93 8.97
C ASP A 382 21.01 17.40 9.15
N GLU A 383 19.99 16.71 8.65
CA GLU A 383 19.80 15.26 8.75
C GLU A 383 20.16 14.54 7.44
N LEU A 384 20.48 15.29 6.37
CA LEU A 384 20.86 14.74 5.09
C LEU A 384 22.26 14.14 5.17
N GLU A 385 22.36 12.83 5.01
CA GLU A 385 23.62 12.09 5.16
C GLU A 385 24.13 11.56 3.82
N GLU A 386 25.45 11.65 3.61
CA GLU A 386 26.12 11.17 2.40
C GLU A 386 26.19 9.64 2.29
N SER A 387 25.91 8.89 3.37
CA SER A 387 26.16 7.44 3.44
C SER A 387 24.89 6.60 3.62
N LEU A 388 24.68 5.63 2.72
CA LEU A 388 23.56 4.67 2.77
C LEU A 388 23.49 3.82 4.05
N ARG A 389 24.60 3.70 4.79
CA ARG A 389 24.63 2.93 6.05
C ARG A 389 23.95 3.65 7.20
N ARG A 390 23.91 4.97 7.16
CA ARG A 390 23.32 5.80 8.20
C ARG A 390 21.90 6.28 7.83
N LEU A 391 21.56 6.21 6.54
CA LEU A 391 20.23 6.46 6.01
C LEU A 391 19.14 5.77 6.82
N LYS A 392 18.26 6.58 7.39
CA LYS A 392 17.03 6.11 8.01
C LYS A 392 15.95 6.08 6.94
N PRO A 393 15.33 4.91 6.67
CA PRO A 393 14.23 4.86 5.73
C PRO A 393 13.04 5.67 6.28
N GLU A 394 12.49 6.52 5.44
CA GLU A 394 11.33 7.34 5.76
C GLU A 394 10.06 6.78 5.12
N GLY A 395 8.92 7.18 5.66
CA GLY A 395 7.61 6.88 5.08
C GLY A 395 7.03 5.51 5.41
N ASN A 396 5.76 5.33 5.04
CA ASN A 396 5.05 4.07 5.19
C ASN A 396 4.43 3.65 3.85
N LEU A 397 5.11 2.74 3.16
CA LEU A 397 4.71 2.24 1.84
C LEU A 397 3.30 1.63 1.81
N LEU A 398 2.80 1.09 2.93
CA LEU A 398 1.44 0.56 3.00
C LEU A 398 0.41 1.69 2.96
N ARG A 399 0.68 2.81 3.65
CA ARG A 399 -0.19 3.98 3.64
C ARG A 399 -0.16 4.67 2.28
N ASP A 400 1.01 4.80 1.68
CA ASP A 400 1.17 5.38 0.35
C ASP A 400 0.41 4.54 -0.72
N ARG A 401 0.63 3.22 -0.76
CA ARG A 401 -0.11 2.33 -1.68
C ARG A 401 -1.61 2.35 -1.44
N PHE A 402 -2.03 2.38 -0.17
CA PHE A 402 -3.44 2.48 0.19
C PHE A 402 -4.05 3.81 -0.31
N ARG A 403 -3.38 4.93 -0.07
CA ARG A 403 -3.79 6.25 -0.57
C ARG A 403 -3.86 6.25 -2.10
N ASN A 404 -2.84 5.74 -2.78
CA ASN A 404 -2.82 5.70 -4.25
C ASN A 404 -3.99 4.86 -4.82
N MET A 405 -4.39 3.78 -4.14
CA MET A 405 -5.59 3.01 -4.51
C MET A 405 -6.89 3.80 -4.35
N LEU A 406 -6.97 4.68 -3.34
CA LEU A 406 -8.08 5.61 -3.15
C LEU A 406 -8.10 6.69 -4.22
N VAL A 407 -6.94 7.31 -4.51
CA VAL A 407 -6.81 8.37 -5.52
C VAL A 407 -7.18 7.84 -6.92
N ARG A 408 -6.85 6.59 -7.25
CA ARG A 408 -7.29 5.96 -8.51
C ARG A 408 -8.77 5.58 -8.56
N GLY A 409 -9.52 5.78 -7.48
CA GLY A 409 -10.93 5.40 -7.41
C GLY A 409 -11.19 3.90 -7.47
N LYS A 410 -10.17 3.07 -7.19
CA LYS A 410 -10.34 1.60 -7.07
C LYS A 410 -10.99 1.23 -5.75
N MET A 411 -10.72 2.02 -4.71
CA MET A 411 -11.28 1.88 -3.37
C MET A 411 -11.86 3.22 -2.93
N GLU A 412 -12.90 3.17 -2.10
CA GLU A 412 -13.43 4.36 -1.44
C GLU A 412 -12.81 4.56 -0.05
N SER A 413 -12.74 5.82 0.40
CA SER A 413 -12.28 6.16 1.73
C SER A 413 -13.31 5.71 2.77
N ARG A 414 -12.87 4.93 3.76
CA ARG A 414 -13.72 4.44 4.85
C ARG A 414 -13.07 4.69 6.19
N ARG A 415 -13.89 4.95 7.21
CA ARG A 415 -13.44 4.98 8.61
C ARG A 415 -13.51 3.58 9.20
N LYS A 416 -12.50 3.20 9.99
CA LYS A 416 -12.55 1.98 10.79
C LYS A 416 -13.69 2.11 11.81
N ILE A 417 -14.64 1.19 11.78
CA ILE A 417 -15.70 1.08 12.78
C ILE A 417 -15.22 0.04 13.80
N PRO A 418 -14.73 0.44 14.99
CA PRO A 418 -14.12 -0.50 15.93
C PRO A 418 -15.15 -1.49 16.49
N PHE A 419 -16.39 -1.02 16.72
CA PHE A 419 -17.46 -1.84 17.25
C PHE A 419 -18.77 -1.55 16.50
N ARG A 420 -19.54 -2.61 16.20
CA ARG A 420 -20.91 -2.44 15.73
C ARG A 420 -21.77 -1.86 16.86
N LYS A 421 -22.68 -0.94 16.52
CA LYS A 421 -23.65 -0.40 17.49
C LYS A 421 -24.55 -1.55 17.95
N GLN A 422 -24.39 -1.99 19.19
CA GLN A 422 -25.27 -2.99 19.79
C GLN A 422 -26.50 -2.29 20.39
N ALA A 423 -27.63 -2.97 20.39
CA ALA A 423 -28.81 -2.50 21.13
C ALA A 423 -28.45 -2.43 22.62
N LYS A 424 -28.89 -1.38 23.30
CA LYS A 424 -28.74 -1.28 24.76
C LYS A 424 -29.64 -2.34 25.39
N THR A 425 -29.05 -3.45 25.81
CA THR A 425 -29.74 -4.52 26.53
C THR A 425 -29.50 -4.34 28.02
N LYS A 426 -30.54 -4.54 28.83
CA LYS A 426 -30.39 -4.58 30.29
C LYS A 426 -29.96 -6.00 30.67
N VAL A 427 -28.75 -6.13 31.21
CA VAL A 427 -28.32 -7.39 31.82
C VAL A 427 -28.98 -7.47 33.19
N THR A 428 -29.82 -8.48 33.38
CA THR A 428 -30.45 -8.78 34.67
C THR A 428 -29.93 -10.12 35.16
N GLU A 429 -29.68 -10.22 36.46
CA GLU A 429 -29.34 -11.50 37.08
C GLU A 429 -30.53 -12.45 36.94
N LYS A 430 -30.26 -13.73 36.68
CA LYS A 430 -31.32 -14.73 36.67
C LYS A 430 -31.88 -14.85 38.09
N TRP A 431 -33.20 -14.98 38.20
CA TRP A 431 -33.93 -15.09 39.48
C TRP A 431 -33.35 -16.14 40.43
N THR A 432 -32.87 -17.26 39.89
CA THR A 432 -32.23 -18.34 40.66
C THR A 432 -31.01 -17.90 41.48
N TYR A 433 -30.26 -16.91 41.01
CA TYR A 433 -29.11 -16.35 41.75
C TYR A 433 -29.51 -15.17 42.62
N LYS A 434 -30.60 -14.49 42.25
CA LYS A 434 -31.14 -13.36 43.00
C LYS A 434 -31.79 -13.79 44.31
N ASP A 435 -32.44 -14.95 44.29
CA ASP A 435 -33.16 -15.51 45.44
C ASP A 435 -32.34 -16.61 46.16
N PHE A 436 -31.04 -16.71 45.90
CA PHE A 436 -30.19 -17.71 46.55
C PHE A 436 -29.90 -17.29 48.00
N VAL A 437 -30.52 -18.01 48.94
CA VAL A 437 -30.25 -17.90 50.38
C VAL A 437 -29.56 -19.18 50.82
N LEU A 438 -28.40 -19.06 51.48
CA LEU A 438 -27.71 -20.17 52.13
C LEU A 438 -28.55 -20.65 53.31
N GLY A 439 -29.15 -21.84 53.15
CA GLY A 439 -29.89 -22.56 54.20
C GLY A 439 -28.99 -23.48 55.01
#